data_AF-A0A6N8HFE5-F1
#
_entry.id   AF-A0A6N8HFE5-F1
#
_cell.length_a   1.000
_cell.length_b   1.000
_cell.length_c   1.000
_cell.angle_alpha   90.00
_cell.angle_beta   90.00
_cell.angle_gamma   90.00
#
_symmetry.space_group_name_H-M   'P 1'
#
loop_
_entity.id
_entity.type
_entity.pdbx_description
1 polymer ?
#
loop_
_entity_poly.entity_id
_entity_poly.type
_entity_poly.pdbx_seq_one_letter_code
_entity_poly.pdbx_strand_id
1 'polypeptide(L)'
;MYSYKEAVYLVDYYKDKVIGKPIIPSSKKLIDLVEVENRNNDSYSVKCVVTEQKGANLFRDIHAISKELELTEPKAVLSQWEGNGA
;
A
#
# COMPACT_ATOMS: atom_id res chain seq x y z
N MET A 1 1.86 -2.57 11.44
CA MET A 1 3.25 -2.18 11.12
C MET A 1 3.98 -3.43 10.67
N TYR A 2 4.93 -3.27 9.75
CA TYR A 2 5.61 -4.36 9.05
C TYR A 2 7.12 -4.25 9.22
N SER A 3 7.83 -5.38 9.08
CA SER A 3 9.24 -5.38 8.71
C SER A 3 9.42 -4.83 7.29
N TYR A 4 10.66 -4.46 6.94
CA TYR A 4 10.96 -3.97 5.59
C TYR A 4 10.62 -4.99 4.51
N LYS A 5 10.96 -6.28 4.71
CA LYS A 5 10.70 -7.34 3.73
C LYS A 5 9.20 -7.54 3.51
N GLU A 6 8.40 -7.55 4.58
CA GLU A 6 6.94 -7.63 4.50
C GLU A 6 6.36 -6.41 3.76
N ALA A 7 6.85 -5.20 4.06
CA ALA A 7 6.39 -3.98 3.40
C ALA A 7 6.69 -4.00 1.89
N VAL A 8 7.89 -4.42 1.49
CA VAL A 8 8.27 -4.57 0.07
C VAL A 8 7.40 -5.61 -0.62
N TYR A 9 7.18 -6.77 0.01
CA TYR A 9 6.32 -7.80 -0.54
C TYR A 9 4.88 -7.29 -0.74
N LEU A 10 4.34 -6.54 0.22
CA LEU A 10 3.01 -5.94 0.11
C LEU A 10 2.94 -4.90 -1.02
N VAL A 11 3.98 -4.07 -1.20
CA VAL A 11 4.05 -3.15 -2.36
C VAL A 11 3.94 -3.92 -3.67
N ASP A 12 4.74 -4.98 -3.83
CA ASP A 12 4.71 -5.82 -5.04
C ASP A 12 3.37 -6.51 -5.24
N TYR A 13 2.73 -6.98 -4.17
CA TYR A 13 1.42 -7.61 -4.24
C TYR A 13 0.32 -6.61 -4.66
N TYR A 14 0.33 -5.39 -4.11
CA TYR A 14 -0.76 -4.45 -4.29
C TYR A 14 -0.62 -3.51 -5.48
N LYS A 15 0.60 -3.23 -5.98
CA LYS A 15 0.82 -2.23 -7.04
C LYS A 15 -0.12 -2.42 -8.24
N ASP A 16 -0.24 -3.65 -8.76
CA ASP A 16 -1.06 -3.93 -9.94
C ASP A 16 -2.57 -3.95 -9.63
N LYS A 17 -2.94 -3.99 -8.36
CA LYS A 17 -4.34 -4.04 -7.89
C LYS A 17 -4.89 -2.64 -7.58
N VAL A 18 -4.03 -1.72 -7.13
CA VAL A 18 -4.44 -0.40 -6.61
C VAL A 18 -4.04 0.76 -7.53
N ILE A 19 -3.00 0.62 -8.35
CA ILE A 19 -2.63 1.68 -9.31
C ILE A 19 -3.79 1.87 -10.31
N GLY A 20 -4.11 3.13 -10.58
CA GLY A 20 -5.25 3.53 -11.41
C GLY A 20 -6.61 3.45 -10.70
N LYS A 21 -6.66 3.04 -9.42
CA LYS A 21 -7.88 3.10 -8.61
C LYS A 21 -7.99 4.44 -7.87
N PRO A 22 -9.21 4.91 -7.57
CA PRO A 22 -9.41 6.10 -6.74
C PRO A 22 -8.77 5.97 -5.35
N ILE A 23 -8.12 7.02 -4.85
CA ILE A 23 -7.53 7.03 -3.50
C ILE A 23 -8.57 7.06 -2.36
N ILE A 24 -9.79 7.49 -2.68
CA ILE A 24 -10.99 7.37 -1.85
C ILE A 24 -12.18 7.09 -2.77
N PRO A 25 -13.26 6.47 -2.28
CA PRO A 25 -14.46 6.23 -3.08
C PRO A 25 -14.95 7.51 -3.75
N SER A 26 -15.31 7.41 -5.03
CA SER A 26 -15.82 8.52 -5.85
C SER A 26 -14.84 9.67 -6.15
N SER A 27 -13.56 9.56 -5.76
CA SER A 27 -12.55 10.54 -6.16
C SER A 27 -12.12 10.37 -7.61
N LYS A 28 -11.84 11.49 -8.28
CA LYS A 28 -11.20 11.50 -9.61
C LYS A 28 -9.68 11.31 -9.53
N LYS A 29 -9.10 11.35 -8.33
CA LYS A 29 -7.67 11.23 -8.09
C LYS A 29 -7.29 9.76 -8.00
N LEU A 30 -6.50 9.31 -8.96
CA LEU A 30 -6.11 7.91 -9.12
C LEU A 30 -4.73 7.69 -8.54
N ILE A 31 -4.58 6.60 -7.79
CA ILE A 31 -3.30 6.16 -7.23
C ILE A 31 -2.32 5.93 -8.37
N ASP A 32 -1.14 6.54 -8.29
CA ASP A 32 -0.07 6.39 -9.27
C ASP A 32 1.17 5.69 -8.70
N LEU A 33 1.25 5.57 -7.37
CA LEU A 33 2.38 4.99 -6.68
C LEU A 33 1.95 4.22 -5.43
N VAL A 34 2.66 3.14 -5.14
CA VAL A 34 2.58 2.41 -3.88
C VAL A 34 4.00 2.31 -3.34
N GLU A 35 4.23 2.78 -2.12
CA GLU A 35 5.58 2.84 -1.57
C GLU A 35 5.65 2.42 -0.11
N VAL A 36 6.85 1.99 0.28
CA VAL A 36 7.20 1.72 1.68
C VAL A 36 7.53 3.04 2.37
N GLU A 37 6.92 3.27 3.53
CA GLU A 37 7.21 4.40 4.40
C GLU A 37 7.85 3.90 5.69
N ASN A 38 9.04 4.42 6.01
CA ASN A 38 9.68 4.20 7.30
C ASN A 38 9.02 5.12 8.35
N ARG A 39 8.45 4.52 9.40
CA ARG A 39 7.78 5.26 10.48
C ARG A 39 8.75 5.57 11.62
N ASN A 40 9.56 4.60 12.05
CA ASN A 40 10.57 4.67 13.11
C ASN A 40 11.09 3.26 13.48
N ASN A 41 12.30 3.13 14.02
CA ASN A 41 12.82 1.91 14.67
C ASN A 41 12.46 0.58 13.95
N ASP A 42 12.86 0.45 12.68
CA ASP A 42 12.59 -0.73 11.84
C ASP A 42 11.10 -1.07 11.64
N SER A 43 10.23 -0.10 11.85
CA SER A 43 8.80 -0.19 11.59
C SER A 43 8.43 0.50 10.30
N TYR A 44 7.85 -0.28 9.39
CA TYR A 44 7.47 0.16 8.06
C TYR A 44 5.95 0.10 7.87
N SER A 45 5.43 0.99 7.05
CA SER A 45 4.05 0.97 6.54
C SER A 45 4.05 1.00 5.02
N VAL A 46 2.95 0.62 4.41
CA VAL A 46 2.77 0.70 2.96
C VAL A 46 1.66 1.71 2.68
N LYS A 47 1.94 2.68 1.81
CA LYS A 47 0.98 3.73 1.45
C LYS A 47 0.79 3.79 -0.07
N CYS A 48 -0.46 4.04 -0.46
CA CYS A 48 -0.84 4.41 -1.81
C CYS A 48 -0.77 5.94 -1.93
N VAL A 49 -0.21 6.44 -3.02
CA VAL A 49 0.05 7.86 -3.25
C VAL A 49 -0.61 8.31 -4.56
N VAL A 50 -1.15 9.52 -4.53
CA VAL A 50 -1.50 10.31 -5.72
C VAL A 50 -0.52 11.47 -5.77
N THR A 51 0.26 11.52 -6.84
CA THR A 51 1.21 12.59 -7.11
C THR A 51 0.51 13.74 -7.81
N GLU A 52 0.53 14.91 -7.19
CA GLU A 52 -0.10 16.12 -7.76
C GLU A 52 0.98 17.02 -8.36
N GLN A 53 0.82 17.40 -9.64
CA GLN A 53 1.76 18.33 -10.28
C GLN A 53 1.77 19.72 -9.61
N LYS A 54 0.64 20.11 -9.02
CA LYS A 54 0.46 21.38 -8.31
C LYS A 54 -0.27 21.10 -7.00
N GLY A 55 0.47 21.00 -5.90
CA GLY A 55 -0.08 20.82 -4.56
C GLY A 55 0.65 19.76 -3.76
N ALA A 56 0.06 19.41 -2.61
CA ALA A 56 0.56 18.32 -1.78
C ALA A 56 0.09 16.97 -2.35
N ASN A 57 0.99 15.99 -2.35
CA ASN A 57 0.63 14.60 -2.64
C ASN A 57 -0.42 14.11 -1.63
N LEU A 58 -1.36 13.32 -2.12
CA LEU A 58 -2.30 12.63 -1.24
C LEU A 58 -1.77 11.23 -1.00
N PHE A 59 -1.94 10.74 0.22
CA PHE A 59 -1.57 9.38 0.55
C PHE A 59 -2.61 8.73 1.46
N ARG A 60 -2.74 7.41 1.33
CA ARG A 60 -3.53 6.58 2.26
C ARG A 60 -2.81 5.27 2.55
N ASP A 61 -3.03 4.78 3.76
CA ASP A 61 -2.51 3.48 4.18
C ASP A 61 -3.15 2.34 3.39
N ILE A 62 -2.34 1.33 3.07
CA ILE A 62 -2.78 0.19 2.27
C ILE A 62 -3.94 -0.58 2.92
N HIS A 63 -4.05 -0.63 4.25
CA HIS A 63 -5.17 -1.32 4.93
C HIS A 63 -6.51 -0.67 4.60
N ALA A 64 -6.53 0.67 4.51
CA ALA A 64 -7.75 1.38 4.19
C ALA A 64 -8.14 1.16 2.73
N ILE A 65 -7.17 1.26 1.82
CA ILE A 65 -7.38 1.04 0.39
C ILE A 65 -7.81 -0.42 0.11
N SER A 66 -7.16 -1.41 0.73
CA SER A 66 -7.53 -2.81 0.54
C SER A 66 -8.95 -3.09 0.99
N LYS A 67 -9.37 -2.49 2.12
CA LYS A 67 -10.74 -2.62 2.62
C LYS A 67 -11.77 -1.96 1.69
N GLU A 68 -11.49 -0.74 1.24
CA GLU A 68 -12.41 0.02 0.37
C GLU A 68 -12.55 -0.61 -1.03
N LEU A 69 -11.50 -1.26 -1.51
CA LEU A 69 -11.50 -1.97 -2.79
C LEU A 69 -11.86 -3.46 -2.68
N GLU A 70 -12.29 -3.92 -1.49
CA GLU A 70 -12.65 -5.32 -1.21
C GLU A 70 -11.54 -6.32 -1.60
N LEU A 71 -10.28 -5.90 -1.44
CA LEU A 71 -9.10 -6.73 -1.67
C LEU A 71 -8.76 -7.55 -0.43
N THR A 72 -8.00 -8.63 -0.63
CA THR A 72 -7.39 -9.40 0.46
C THR A 72 -6.66 -8.46 1.42
N GLU A 73 -6.92 -8.57 2.72
CA GLU A 73 -6.28 -7.73 3.73
C GLU A 73 -4.76 -8.02 3.84
N PRO A 74 -3.92 -7.03 4.16
CA PRO A 74 -2.47 -7.20 4.20
C PRO A 74 -2.00 -8.35 5.08
N LYS A 75 -2.64 -8.54 6.25
CA LYS A 75 -2.32 -9.65 7.16
C LYS A 75 -2.57 -11.02 6.53
N ALA A 76 -3.64 -11.17 5.75
CA ALA A 76 -3.95 -12.41 5.05
C ALA A 76 -2.96 -12.65 3.89
N VAL A 77 -2.59 -11.60 3.16
CA VAL A 77 -1.54 -11.65 2.12
C VAL A 77 -0.22 -12.14 2.70
N LEU A 78 0.19 -11.62 3.87
CA LEU A 78 1.41 -12.05 4.56
C LEU A 78 1.32 -13.48 5.11
N SER A 79 0.13 -13.94 5.53
CA SER A 79 -0.02 -15.31 6.04
C SER A 79 0.18 -16.39 4.97
N GLN A 80 0.02 -16.02 3.70
CA GLN A 80 0.24 -16.88 2.54
C GLN A 80 1.65 -16.69 1.95
N TRP A 81 2.39 -15.69 2.45
CA TRP A 81 3.76 -15.44 2.04
C TRP A 81 4.66 -16.39 2.81
N GLU A 82 5.21 -17.39 2.12
CA GLU A 82 6.20 -18.31 2.71
C GLU A 82 7.54 -17.64 3.01
N GLY A 83 7.63 -16.32 2.85
CA GLY A 83 8.68 -15.51 3.42
C GLY A 83 10.09 -15.79 2.89
N ASN A 84 10.29 -16.70 1.92
CA ASN A 84 11.56 -17.37 1.70
C ASN A 84 12.28 -17.69 3.01
N GLY A 85 12.01 -18.89 3.53
CA GLY A 85 12.49 -19.38 4.81
C GLY A 85 14.01 -19.37 5.02
N ALA A 86 14.33 -19.75 6.26
CA ALA A 86 15.66 -19.92 6.87
C ALA A 86 16.42 -18.62 7.22
#